data_AF-Q38WB8-F1
#
_entry.id   AF-Q38WB8-F1
#
_cell.length_a   1.000
_cell.length_b   1.000
_cell.length_c   1.000
_cell.angle_alpha   90.00
_cell.angle_beta   90.00
_cell.angle_gamma   90.00
#
_symmetry.space_group_name_H-M   'P 1'
#
loop_
_entity.id
_entity.type
_entity.pdbx_description
1 polymer ?
#
loop_
_entity_poly.entity_id
_entity_poly.type
_entity_poly.pdbx_seq_one_letter_code
_entity_poly.pdbx_strand_id
1 'polypeptide(L)'
;MTATIATAITLNHFDPNNADPSTIAAKLGLGVLALLVIVITSTTANAVNLMAAGSALTNIFPKLKLTPALWCVTLLATVVTFIPVYVASFLTTFETFLDSIGMFLGPEIAIFLVDYFWIRRRHYQVDALNTIAGPYWYTKGYYLTALFSWVIGVISYLILNQFAIVHAYTGATFIAMLITALFYRVAVQLQTKKVI
;
A
#
# COMPACT_ATOMS: atom_id res chain seq x y z
N MET A 1 21.07 3.92 -5.69
CA MET A 1 21.40 4.33 -4.30
C MET A 1 22.90 4.46 -4.07
N THR A 2 23.73 3.41 -4.19
CA THR A 2 25.18 3.51 -3.96
C THR A 2 25.89 4.53 -4.86
N ALA A 3 25.56 4.55 -6.16
CA ALA A 3 26.09 5.54 -7.11
C ALA A 3 25.68 6.99 -6.79
N THR A 4 24.46 7.19 -6.30
CA THR A 4 23.88 8.48 -5.92
C THR A 4 24.52 9.03 -4.65
N ILE A 5 24.71 8.16 -3.66
CA ILE A 5 25.39 8.49 -2.41
C ILE A 5 26.85 8.83 -2.70
N ALA A 6 27.53 8.04 -3.54
CA ALA A 6 28.90 8.31 -3.96
C ALA A 6 29.04 9.63 -4.72
N THR A 7 28.15 9.94 -5.66
CA THR A 7 28.19 11.21 -6.41
C THR A 7 27.82 12.42 -5.55
N ALA A 8 26.86 12.31 -4.64
CA ALA A 8 26.52 13.39 -3.70
C ALA A 8 27.69 13.71 -2.74
N ILE A 9 28.40 12.69 -2.26
CA ILE A 9 29.59 12.86 -1.42
C ILE A 9 30.75 13.46 -2.22
N THR A 10 30.93 13.03 -3.48
CA THR A 10 32.06 13.49 -4.32
C THR A 10 31.86 14.92 -4.85
N LEU A 11 30.62 15.30 -5.18
CA LEU A 11 30.29 16.60 -5.75
C LEU A 11 29.87 17.64 -4.69
N ASN A 12 29.75 17.24 -3.42
CA ASN A 12 29.29 18.07 -2.29
C ASN A 12 27.94 18.80 -2.56
N HIS A 13 27.17 18.29 -3.52
CA HIS A 13 25.90 18.84 -3.94
C HIS A 13 24.98 17.68 -4.34
N PHE A 14 23.75 17.69 -3.82
CA PHE A 14 22.75 16.70 -4.18
C PHE A 14 22.07 17.13 -5.48
N ASP A 15 22.32 16.39 -6.56
CA ASP A 15 21.57 16.51 -7.81
C ASP A 15 20.65 15.28 -7.94
N PRO A 16 19.32 15.46 -7.87
CA PRO A 16 18.35 14.37 -8.05
C PRO A 16 18.56 13.61 -9.36
N ASN A 17 19.08 14.27 -10.40
CA ASN A 17 19.33 13.65 -11.71
C ASN A 17 20.46 12.61 -11.67
N ASN A 18 21.33 12.67 -10.65
CA ASN A 18 22.37 11.65 -10.43
C ASN A 18 21.83 10.43 -9.64
N ALA A 19 20.57 10.48 -9.17
CA ALA A 19 19.91 9.34 -8.57
C ALA A 19 19.37 8.35 -9.59
N ASP A 20 19.10 8.83 -10.79
CA ASP A 20 18.49 8.09 -11.88
C ASP A 20 19.55 7.34 -12.72
N PRO A 21 19.56 5.99 -12.69
CA PRO A 21 20.47 5.18 -13.49
C PRO A 21 20.39 5.46 -14.99
N SER A 22 19.22 5.87 -15.48
CA SER A 22 19.01 6.14 -16.89
C SER A 22 19.64 7.46 -17.34
N THR A 23 19.60 8.48 -16.49
CA THR A 23 20.32 9.73 -16.68
C THR A 23 21.84 9.53 -16.70
N ILE A 24 22.39 8.67 -15.82
CA ILE A 24 23.82 8.33 -15.82
C ILE A 24 24.19 7.59 -17.12
N ALA A 25 23.39 6.61 -17.53
CA ALA A 25 23.63 5.87 -18.76
C ALA A 25 23.50 6.75 -20.02
N ALA A 26 22.57 7.72 -20.03
CA ALA A 26 22.45 8.71 -21.10
C ALA A 26 23.71 9.59 -21.21
N LYS A 27 24.27 10.06 -20.07
CA LYS A 27 25.55 10.81 -20.02
C LYS A 27 26.74 9.99 -20.55
N LEU A 28 26.68 8.66 -20.47
CA LEU A 28 27.71 7.73 -20.95
C LEU A 28 27.50 7.26 -22.41
N GLY A 29 26.54 7.84 -23.14
CA GLY A 29 26.21 7.43 -24.52
C GLY A 29 25.42 6.12 -24.62
N LEU A 30 24.97 5.57 -23.49
CA LEU A 30 24.20 4.32 -23.38
C LEU A 30 22.69 4.58 -23.27
N GLY A 31 22.21 5.77 -23.65
CA GLY A 31 20.81 6.19 -23.46
C GLY A 31 19.78 5.23 -24.06
N VAL A 32 20.06 4.66 -25.24
CA VAL A 32 19.18 3.68 -25.89
C VAL A 32 19.10 2.39 -25.08
N LEU A 33 20.22 1.88 -24.58
CA LEU A 33 20.25 0.68 -23.73
C LEU A 33 19.51 0.93 -22.42
N ALA A 34 19.69 2.10 -21.81
CA ALA A 34 18.96 2.47 -20.60
C ALA A 34 17.45 2.56 -20.81
N LEU A 35 17.01 3.16 -21.93
CA LEU A 35 15.60 3.21 -22.29
C LEU A 35 15.02 1.80 -22.48
N LEU A 36 15.73 0.91 -23.17
CA LEU A 36 15.31 -0.48 -23.35
C LEU A 36 15.16 -1.19 -22.00
N VAL A 37 16.14 -1.02 -21.10
CA VAL A 37 16.07 -1.59 -19.75
C VAL A 37 14.86 -1.03 -18.98
N ILE A 38 14.62 0.29 -19.02
CA ILE A 38 13.45 0.90 -18.37
C ILE A 38 12.15 0.32 -18.92
N VAL A 39 12.00 0.24 -20.24
CA VAL A 39 10.79 -0.28 -20.88
C VAL A 39 10.54 -1.73 -20.49
N ILE A 40 11.57 -2.58 -20.53
CA ILE A 40 11.45 -4.00 -20.18
C ILE A 40 11.10 -4.15 -18.70
N THR A 41 11.86 -3.53 -17.80
CA THR A 41 11.66 -3.63 -16.35
C THR A 41 10.29 -3.08 -15.92
N SER A 42 9.88 -1.94 -16.47
CA SER A 42 8.56 -1.34 -16.22
C SER A 42 7.43 -2.22 -16.74
N THR A 43 7.55 -2.78 -17.94
CA THR A 43 6.54 -3.68 -18.51
C THR A 43 6.39 -4.94 -17.66
N THR A 44 7.49 -5.55 -17.23
CA THR A 44 7.46 -6.72 -16.36
C THR A 44 6.82 -6.40 -15.00
N ALA A 45 7.18 -5.28 -14.37
CA ALA A 45 6.59 -4.87 -13.10
C ALA A 45 5.08 -4.61 -13.21
N ASN A 46 4.65 -3.91 -14.26
CA ASN A 46 3.24 -3.63 -14.53
C ASN A 46 2.45 -4.92 -14.79
N ALA A 47 3.02 -5.88 -15.53
CA ALA A 47 2.37 -7.17 -15.77
C ALA A 47 2.10 -7.94 -14.47
N VAL A 48 3.07 -7.95 -13.54
CA VAL A 48 2.90 -8.60 -12.22
C VAL A 48 1.83 -7.89 -11.39
N ASN A 49 1.82 -6.55 -11.36
CA ASN A 49 0.82 -5.77 -10.64
C ASN A 49 -0.60 -6.00 -11.18
N LEU A 50 -0.76 -6.03 -12.51
CA LEU A 50 -2.05 -6.32 -13.15
C LEU A 50 -2.52 -7.75 -12.86
N MET A 51 -1.60 -8.72 -12.86
CA MET A 51 -1.92 -10.10 -12.52
C MET A 51 -2.38 -10.25 -11.07
N ALA A 52 -1.69 -9.62 -10.13
CA ALA A 52 -2.07 -9.60 -8.72
C ALA A 52 -3.45 -8.95 -8.51
N ALA A 53 -3.68 -7.79 -9.11
CA ALA A 53 -4.96 -7.09 -9.04
C ALA A 53 -6.11 -7.88 -9.72
N GLY A 54 -5.85 -8.50 -10.87
CA GLY A 54 -6.81 -9.36 -11.56
C GLY A 54 -7.20 -10.59 -10.73
N SER A 55 -6.22 -11.26 -10.11
CA SER A 55 -6.47 -12.38 -9.21
C SER A 55 -7.25 -11.94 -7.96
N ALA A 56 -6.90 -10.81 -7.36
CA ALA A 56 -7.66 -10.24 -6.24
C ALA A 56 -9.13 -9.97 -6.62
N LEU A 57 -9.37 -9.45 -7.83
CA LEU A 57 -10.73 -9.21 -8.32
C LEU A 57 -11.52 -10.52 -8.49
N THR A 58 -10.88 -11.59 -8.97
CA THR A 58 -11.53 -12.92 -9.03
C THR A 58 -11.79 -13.54 -7.66
N ASN A 59 -10.98 -13.21 -6.65
CA ASN A 59 -11.21 -13.66 -5.27
C ASN A 59 -12.42 -12.93 -4.64
N ILE A 60 -12.60 -11.63 -4.94
CA ILE A 60 -13.76 -10.85 -4.49
C ILE A 60 -15.04 -11.30 -5.22
N PHE A 61 -14.94 -11.58 -6.52
CA PHE A 61 -16.06 -12.02 -7.35
C PHE A 61 -15.79 -13.42 -7.93
N PRO A 62 -16.07 -14.52 -7.20
CA PRO A 62 -15.72 -15.88 -7.62
C PRO A 62 -16.33 -16.33 -8.96
N LYS A 63 -17.39 -15.66 -9.42
CA LYS A 63 -18.03 -15.92 -10.72
C LYS A 63 -17.27 -15.29 -11.90
N LEU A 64 -16.38 -14.33 -11.64
CA LEU A 64 -15.61 -13.64 -12.65
C LEU A 64 -14.36 -14.46 -13.00
N LYS A 65 -14.13 -14.71 -14.29
CA LYS A 65 -12.93 -15.38 -14.78
C LYS A 65 -11.74 -14.41 -14.78
N LEU A 66 -10.52 -14.95 -14.76
CA LEU A 66 -9.29 -14.14 -14.74
C LEU A 66 -9.15 -13.22 -15.96
N THR A 67 -9.41 -13.70 -17.17
CA THR A 67 -9.26 -12.89 -18.40
C THR A 67 -10.10 -11.61 -18.40
N PRO A 68 -11.44 -11.64 -18.16
CA PRO A 68 -12.21 -10.39 -18.07
C PRO A 68 -11.80 -9.54 -16.87
N ALA A 69 -11.39 -10.15 -15.75
CA ALA A 69 -10.86 -9.40 -14.61
C ALA A 69 -9.60 -8.60 -14.99
N LEU A 70 -8.66 -9.20 -15.72
CA LEU A 70 -7.46 -8.52 -16.23
C LEU A 70 -7.82 -7.35 -17.15
N TRP A 71 -8.79 -7.52 -18.04
CA TRP A 71 -9.25 -6.43 -18.90
C TRP A 71 -9.85 -5.27 -18.10
N CYS A 72 -10.71 -5.56 -17.12
CA CYS A 72 -11.28 -4.53 -16.25
C CYS A 72 -10.20 -3.76 -15.47
N VAL A 73 -9.26 -4.48 -14.85
CA VAL A 73 -8.16 -3.88 -14.09
C VAL A 73 -7.24 -3.06 -15.00
N THR A 74 -6.90 -3.57 -16.19
CA THR A 74 -6.03 -2.87 -17.15
C THR A 74 -6.68 -1.58 -17.65
N LEU A 75 -7.97 -1.62 -17.99
CA LEU A 75 -8.71 -0.43 -18.42
C LEU A 75 -8.73 0.63 -17.31
N LEU A 76 -9.06 0.22 -16.07
CA LEU A 76 -9.08 1.12 -14.92
C LEU A 76 -7.70 1.73 -14.64
N ALA A 77 -6.64 0.91 -14.61
CA ALA A 77 -5.27 1.38 -14.40
C ALA A 77 -4.81 2.35 -15.50
N THR A 78 -5.20 2.08 -16.75
CA THR A 78 -4.92 2.96 -17.89
C THR A 78 -5.58 4.32 -17.69
N VAL A 79 -6.86 4.36 -17.31
CA VAL A 79 -7.57 5.62 -17.01
C VAL A 79 -6.90 6.38 -15.88
N VAL A 80 -6.54 5.71 -14.79
CA VAL A 80 -5.86 6.32 -13.63
C VAL A 80 -4.49 6.90 -14.01
N THR A 81 -3.77 6.26 -14.93
CA THR A 81 -2.46 6.73 -15.43
C THR A 81 -2.52 8.11 -16.06
N PHE A 82 -3.68 8.50 -16.61
CA PHE A 82 -3.85 9.82 -17.22
C PHE A 82 -4.22 10.93 -16.21
N ILE A 83 -4.53 10.61 -14.95
CA ILE A 83 -4.91 11.63 -13.94
C ILE A 83 -3.83 12.74 -13.79
N PRO A 84 -2.52 12.42 -13.67
CA PRO A 84 -1.49 13.45 -13.55
C PRO A 84 -1.36 14.36 -14.78
N VAL A 85 -1.89 13.96 -15.95
CA VAL A 85 -1.84 14.76 -17.17
C VAL A 85 -2.84 15.92 -17.11
N TYR A 86 -3.94 15.77 -16.37
CA TYR A 86 -5.08 16.70 -16.41
C TYR A 86 -5.34 17.47 -15.10
N VAL A 87 -4.87 16.98 -13.94
CA VAL A 87 -5.35 17.48 -12.63
C VAL A 87 -4.30 18.29 -11.87
N ALA A 88 -3.06 17.86 -11.83
CA ALA A 88 -2.00 18.50 -11.05
C ALA A 88 -0.63 18.26 -11.67
N SER A 89 0.44 18.82 -11.09
CA SER A 89 1.79 18.39 -11.46
C SER A 89 1.96 16.90 -11.15
N PHE A 90 2.79 16.21 -11.94
CA PHE A 90 3.12 14.80 -11.67
C PHE A 90 3.57 14.58 -10.23
N LEU A 91 4.41 15.48 -9.71
CA LEU A 91 4.90 15.44 -8.33
C LEU A 91 3.75 15.51 -7.32
N THR A 92 2.84 16.47 -7.48
CA THR A 92 1.69 16.61 -6.57
C THR A 92 0.78 15.40 -6.61
N THR A 93 0.48 14.85 -7.79
CA THR A 93 -0.33 13.63 -7.89
C THR A 93 0.37 12.43 -7.25
N PHE A 94 1.68 12.33 -7.42
CA PHE A 94 2.49 11.28 -6.83
C PHE A 94 2.55 11.37 -5.30
N GLU A 95 2.75 12.56 -4.73
CA GLU A 95 2.72 12.78 -3.28
C GLU A 95 1.36 12.44 -2.69
N THR A 96 0.26 12.94 -3.27
CA THR A 96 -1.10 12.61 -2.83
C THR A 96 -1.39 11.11 -2.90
N PHE A 97 -0.86 10.42 -3.91
CA PHE A 97 -0.98 8.97 -4.03
C PHE A 97 -0.23 8.23 -2.90
N LEU A 98 1.00 8.64 -2.60
CA LEU A 98 1.78 8.07 -1.50
C LEU A 98 1.10 8.30 -0.14
N ASP A 99 0.60 9.51 0.10
CA ASP A 99 -0.15 9.85 1.31
C ASP A 99 -1.42 8.98 1.44
N SER A 100 -2.14 8.78 0.33
CA SER A 100 -3.33 7.94 0.31
C SER A 100 -3.00 6.47 0.63
N ILE A 101 -1.92 5.93 0.07
CA ILE A 101 -1.46 4.58 0.39
C ILE A 101 -1.11 4.46 1.88
N GLY A 102 -0.34 5.42 2.41
CA GLY A 102 0.03 5.43 3.83
C GLY A 102 -1.19 5.52 4.74
N MET A 103 -2.18 6.33 4.37
CA MET A 103 -3.43 6.52 5.10
C MET A 103 -4.27 5.24 5.19
N PHE A 104 -4.40 4.49 4.10
CA PHE A 104 -5.27 3.30 4.06
C PHE A 104 -4.54 2.01 4.48
N LEU A 105 -3.34 1.77 3.95
CA LEU A 105 -2.61 0.53 4.18
C LEU A 105 -1.93 0.50 5.55
N GLY A 106 -1.54 1.64 6.10
CA GLY A 106 -0.92 1.71 7.44
C GLY A 106 -1.82 1.04 8.50
N PRO A 107 -3.03 1.58 8.75
CA PRO A 107 -3.99 0.99 9.69
C PRO A 107 -4.30 -0.48 9.39
N GLU A 108 -4.42 -0.87 8.12
CA GLU A 108 -4.67 -2.25 7.72
C GLU A 108 -3.55 -3.21 8.15
N ILE A 109 -2.29 -2.85 7.85
CA ILE A 109 -1.10 -3.62 8.25
C ILE A 109 -1.04 -3.73 9.78
N ALA A 110 -1.35 -2.65 10.50
CA ALA A 110 -1.37 -2.66 11.97
C ALA A 110 -2.36 -3.68 12.53
N ILE A 111 -3.57 -3.78 11.94
CA ILE A 111 -4.57 -4.77 12.33
C ILE A 111 -4.06 -6.19 12.04
N PHE A 112 -3.51 -6.45 10.85
CA PHE A 112 -2.97 -7.78 10.52
C PHE A 112 -1.85 -8.21 11.47
N LEU A 113 -0.91 -7.32 11.78
CA LEU A 113 0.18 -7.63 12.69
C LEU A 113 -0.34 -7.94 14.11
N VAL A 114 -1.27 -7.15 14.62
CA VAL A 114 -1.84 -7.37 15.96
C VAL A 114 -2.70 -8.64 16.00
N ASP A 115 -3.56 -8.86 15.00
CA ASP A 115 -4.41 -10.05 14.93
C ASP A 115 -3.56 -11.31 14.86
N TYR A 116 -2.56 -11.31 13.99
CA TYR A 116 -1.71 -12.47 13.74
C TYR A 116 -0.78 -12.77 14.91
N PHE A 117 0.02 -11.80 15.36
CA PHE A 117 1.04 -12.07 16.39
C PHE A 117 0.50 -12.04 17.81
N TRP A 118 -0.49 -11.19 18.12
CA TRP A 118 -0.89 -10.92 19.50
C TRP A 118 -2.21 -11.59 19.89
N ILE A 119 -3.24 -11.47 19.05
CA ILE A 119 -4.57 -12.01 19.34
C ILE A 119 -4.59 -13.52 19.08
N ARG A 120 -4.24 -13.95 17.88
CA ARG A 120 -4.30 -15.35 17.45
C ARG A 120 -2.98 -16.10 17.65
N ARG A 121 -1.90 -15.39 17.98
CA ARG A 121 -0.58 -15.98 18.27
C ARG A 121 -0.13 -16.96 17.18
N ARG A 122 -0.33 -16.59 15.92
CA ARG A 122 0.01 -17.37 14.71
C ARG A 122 -0.83 -18.65 14.50
N HIS A 123 -1.90 -18.85 15.26
CA HIS A 123 -2.81 -19.97 15.08
C HIS A 123 -4.02 -19.59 14.22
N TYR A 124 -3.94 -19.88 12.92
CA TYR A 124 -5.06 -19.79 11.98
C TYR A 124 -5.42 -21.18 11.44
N GLN A 125 -6.72 -21.42 11.25
CA GLN A 125 -7.26 -22.58 10.55
C GLN A 125 -7.35 -22.22 9.07
N VAL A 126 -6.30 -22.51 8.31
CA VAL A 126 -6.20 -22.15 6.88
C VAL A 126 -7.38 -22.73 6.08
N ASP A 127 -7.79 -23.96 6.39
CA ASP A 127 -8.91 -24.63 5.70
C ASP A 127 -10.25 -23.91 5.89
N ALA A 128 -10.40 -23.14 6.97
CA ALA A 128 -11.62 -22.42 7.30
C ALA A 128 -11.70 -21.01 6.69
N LEU A 129 -10.62 -20.51 6.05
CA LEU A 129 -10.58 -19.15 5.48
C LEU A 129 -11.58 -18.95 4.35
N ASN A 130 -11.91 -20.02 3.61
CA ASN A 130 -12.86 -19.99 2.49
C ASN A 130 -14.25 -20.54 2.85
N THR A 131 -14.52 -20.80 4.13
CA THR A 131 -15.79 -21.39 4.58
C THR A 131 -16.81 -20.30 4.91
N ILE A 132 -17.91 -20.25 4.15
CA ILE A 132 -19.07 -19.42 4.47
C ILE A 132 -19.66 -19.88 5.80
N ALA A 133 -19.99 -18.94 6.69
CA ALA A 133 -20.42 -19.22 8.06
C ALA A 133 -19.39 -19.98 8.92
N GLY A 134 -18.11 -19.98 8.52
CA GLY A 134 -17.00 -20.47 9.32
C GLY A 134 -16.58 -19.49 10.44
N PRO A 135 -15.53 -19.83 11.21
CA PRO A 135 -15.05 -19.03 12.35
C PRO A 135 -14.58 -17.61 11.98
N TYR A 136 -14.26 -17.38 10.70
CA TYR A 136 -13.84 -16.09 10.16
C TYR A 136 -14.94 -15.33 9.42
N TRP A 137 -16.18 -15.83 9.43
CA TRP A 137 -17.31 -15.19 8.76
C TRP A 137 -17.90 -14.02 9.56
N TYR A 138 -17.74 -14.04 10.90
CA TYR A 138 -18.24 -13.01 11.81
C TYR A 138 -19.71 -12.62 11.51
N THR A 139 -20.04 -11.33 11.48
CA THR A 139 -21.40 -10.84 11.24
C THR A 139 -21.63 -10.64 9.75
N LYS A 140 -22.27 -11.62 9.10
CA LYS A 140 -22.61 -11.60 7.65
C LYS A 140 -21.39 -11.39 6.73
N GLY A 141 -20.23 -11.91 7.09
CA GLY A 141 -18.99 -11.76 6.33
C GLY A 141 -18.10 -10.60 6.77
N TYR A 142 -18.51 -9.80 7.77
CA TYR A 142 -17.78 -8.62 8.22
C TYR A 142 -17.34 -8.71 9.67
N TYR A 143 -16.06 -8.40 9.92
CA TYR A 143 -15.57 -8.17 11.26
C TYR A 143 -15.61 -6.69 11.64
N LEU A 144 -16.71 -6.26 12.25
CA LEU A 144 -16.96 -4.85 12.55
C LEU A 144 -15.87 -4.23 13.44
N THR A 145 -15.30 -4.98 14.39
CA THR A 145 -14.23 -4.47 15.26
C THR A 145 -12.99 -4.05 14.48
N ALA A 146 -12.56 -4.88 13.52
CA ALA A 146 -11.46 -4.53 12.63
C ALA A 146 -11.82 -3.34 11.74
N LEU A 147 -13.03 -3.30 11.18
CA LEU A 147 -13.49 -2.19 10.34
C LEU A 147 -13.49 -0.86 11.10
N PHE A 148 -14.04 -0.82 12.31
CA PHE A 148 -14.03 0.40 13.13
C PHE A 148 -12.62 0.81 13.54
N SER A 149 -11.74 -0.15 13.85
CA SER A 149 -10.34 0.14 14.16
C SER A 149 -9.63 0.76 12.97
N TRP A 150 -9.87 0.24 11.76
CA TRP A 150 -9.31 0.77 10.52
C TRP A 150 -9.79 2.19 10.24
N VAL A 151 -11.10 2.47 10.39
CA VAL A 151 -11.66 3.83 10.25
C VAL A 151 -11.02 4.80 11.24
N ILE A 152 -10.82 4.39 12.50
CA ILE A 152 -10.14 5.21 13.50
C ILE A 152 -8.69 5.50 13.08
N GLY A 153 -8.00 4.51 12.50
CA GLY A 153 -6.67 4.70 11.93
C GLY A 153 -6.62 5.74 10.82
N VAL A 154 -7.56 5.66 9.87
CA VAL A 154 -7.69 6.62 8.76
C VAL A 154 -7.98 8.02 9.30
N ILE A 155 -8.92 8.16 10.23
CA ILE A 155 -9.25 9.45 10.85
C ILE A 155 -8.04 10.00 11.62
N SER A 156 -7.32 9.15 12.34
CA SER A 156 -6.10 9.54 13.06
C SER A 156 -5.04 10.05 12.10
N TYR A 157 -4.84 9.37 10.96
CA TYR A 157 -3.95 9.85 9.91
C TYR A 157 -4.36 11.23 9.42
N LEU A 158 -5.63 11.42 9.05
CA LEU A 158 -6.15 12.70 8.54
C LEU A 158 -5.96 13.85 9.53
N ILE A 159 -6.15 13.60 10.83
CA ILE A 159 -5.93 14.60 11.89
C ILE A 159 -4.43 14.90 12.02
N LEU A 160 -3.59 13.85 12.10
CA LEU A 160 -2.14 13.98 12.28
C LEU A 160 -1.46 14.69 11.10
N ASN A 161 -1.97 14.47 9.89
CA ASN A 161 -1.48 15.09 8.65
C ASN A 161 -1.74 16.61 8.59
N GLN A 162 -2.51 17.18 9.53
CA GLN A 162 -2.67 18.64 9.63
C GLN A 162 -1.56 19.31 10.45
N PHE A 163 -0.76 18.53 11.18
CA PHE A 163 0.26 19.08 12.07
C PHE A 163 1.63 19.07 11.37
N ALA A 164 2.18 20.27 11.13
CA ALA A 164 3.48 20.46 10.48
C ALA A 164 4.63 19.71 11.19
N ILE A 165 4.56 19.57 12.52
CA ILE A 165 5.55 18.84 13.32
C ILE A 165 5.55 17.35 12.94
N VAL A 166 4.38 16.76 12.68
CA VAL A 166 4.29 15.33 12.32
C VAL A 166 4.91 15.07 10.94
N HIS A 167 4.67 15.96 9.97
CA HIS A 167 5.31 15.90 8.66
C HIS A 167 6.83 16.04 8.73
N ALA A 168 7.34 16.92 9.60
CA ALA A 168 8.75 17.23 9.68
C ALA A 168 9.63 16.10 10.23
N TYR A 169 9.08 15.23 11.11
CA TYR A 169 9.90 14.28 11.87
C TYR A 169 9.55 12.80 11.67
N THR A 170 8.28 12.44 11.56
CA THR A 170 7.87 11.02 11.62
C THR A 170 6.97 10.56 10.48
N GLY A 171 6.20 11.47 9.88
CA GLY A 171 5.06 11.13 9.04
C GLY A 171 3.87 10.62 9.86
N ALA A 172 2.65 10.84 9.35
CA ALA A 172 1.41 10.50 10.06
C ALA A 172 1.14 8.97 10.12
N THR A 173 1.65 8.20 9.15
CA THR A 173 1.38 6.77 9.00
C THR A 173 1.76 5.95 10.23
N PHE A 174 2.99 6.07 10.74
CA PHE A 174 3.45 5.22 11.85
C PHE A 174 2.68 5.48 13.14
N ILE A 175 2.34 6.74 13.41
CA ILE A 175 1.54 7.10 14.60
C ILE A 175 0.11 6.57 14.44
N ALA A 176 -0.50 6.74 13.26
CA ALA A 176 -1.82 6.18 12.96
C ALA A 176 -1.85 4.64 13.08
N MET A 177 -0.79 3.96 12.65
CA MET A 177 -0.62 2.51 12.84
C MET A 177 -0.61 2.12 14.32
N LEU A 178 0.13 2.85 15.16
CA LEU A 178 0.18 2.59 16.61
C LEU A 178 -1.19 2.79 17.27
N ILE A 179 -1.89 3.88 16.92
CA ILE A 179 -3.25 4.14 17.42
C ILE A 179 -4.20 3.01 17.03
N THR A 180 -4.16 2.60 15.76
CA THR A 180 -4.98 1.50 15.24
C THR A 180 -4.69 0.19 15.96
N ALA A 181 -3.41 -0.15 16.13
CA ALA A 181 -2.95 -1.37 16.79
C ALA A 181 -3.45 -1.44 18.25
N LEU A 182 -3.32 -0.34 18.99
CA LEU A 182 -3.77 -0.25 20.38
C LEU A 182 -5.29 -0.36 20.48
N PHE A 183 -6.01 0.40 19.65
CA PHE A 183 -7.47 0.39 19.65
C PHE A 183 -8.01 -1.00 19.30
N TYR A 184 -7.52 -1.61 18.22
CA TYR A 184 -7.93 -2.95 17.80
C TYR A 184 -7.69 -3.98 18.90
N ARG A 185 -6.49 -3.97 19.51
CA ARG A 185 -6.15 -4.88 20.60
C ARG A 185 -7.09 -4.74 21.79
N VAL A 186 -7.36 -3.51 22.24
CA VAL A 186 -8.24 -3.26 23.38
C VAL A 186 -9.68 -3.66 23.05
N ALA A 187 -10.17 -3.32 21.85
CA ALA A 187 -11.52 -3.63 21.43
C ALA A 187 -11.78 -5.15 21.38
N VAL A 188 -10.82 -5.93 20.86
CA VAL A 188 -10.90 -7.40 20.87
C VAL A 188 -10.91 -7.96 22.30
N GLN A 189 -10.06 -7.44 23.19
CA GLN A 189 -9.99 -7.88 24.59
C GLN A 189 -11.27 -7.57 25.38
N LEU A 190 -11.96 -6.48 25.09
CA LEU A 190 -13.23 -6.14 25.73
C LEU A 190 -14.37 -7.04 25.23
N GLN A 191 -14.31 -7.49 23.98
CA GLN A 191 -15.29 -8.43 23.43
C GLN A 191 -15.14 -9.82 24.03
N THR A 192 -13.92 -10.33 24.20
CA THR A 192 -13.70 -11.64 24.83
C THR A 192 -14.12 -11.67 26.29
N LYS A 193 -13.97 -10.56 27.03
CA LYS A 193 -14.45 -10.45 28.43
C LYS A 193 -15.97 -10.42 28.58
N LYS A 194 -16.71 -9.97 27.57
CA LYS A 194 -18.20 -9.90 27.62
C LYS A 194 -18.88 -11.25 27.33
N VAL A 195 -18.12 -12.23 26.84
CA VAL A 195 -18.64 -13.55 26.45
C VAL A 195 -18.47 -14.60 27.57
N ILE A 196 -17.84 -14.22 28.69
CA ILE A 196 -17.68 -15.02 29.92
C ILE A 196 -18.58 -14.41 31.00
#